data_AF-A0A851XBS5-F1
#
_entry.id   AF-A0A851XBS5-F1
#
_cell.length_a   1.000
_cell.length_b   1.000
_cell.length_c   1.000
_cell.angle_alpha   90.00
_cell.angle_beta   90.00
_cell.angle_gamma   90.00
#
_symmetry.space_group_name_H-M   'P 1'
#
loop_
_entity.id
_entity.type
_entity.pdbx_description
1 polymer ?
#
loop_
_entity_poly.entity_id
_entity_poly.type
_entity_poly.pdbx_seq_one_letter_code
_entity_poly.pdbx_strand_id
1 'polypeptide(L)' 'AQSLRCYTCKEPTDISQCMKATVCPPKATVCTTTLHSVETGYPFFGNITVTRDCEEECLSYDGIGATRPKTCCFTDLC' A
#
# COMPACT_ATOMS: atom_id res chain seq x y z
N ALA A 1 5.26 -23.17 8.24
CA ALA A 1 4.48 -21.93 8.02
C ALA A 1 5.07 -21.23 6.80
N GLN A 2 4.25 -20.91 5.80
CA GLN A 2 4.68 -20.12 4.65
C GLN A 2 4.60 -18.65 5.03
N SER A 3 5.68 -17.90 4.82
CA SER A 3 5.72 -16.46 5.14
C SER A 3 5.02 -15.68 4.03
N LEU A 4 4.15 -14.75 4.40
CA LEU A 4 3.43 -13.87 3.46
C LEU A 4 4.43 -13.12 2.56
N ARG A 5 4.08 -12.93 1.30
CA ARG A 5 4.83 -12.13 0.33
C ARG A 5 3.95 -10.97 -0.12
N CYS A 6 4.48 -9.76 -0.07
CA CYS A 6 3.77 -8.55 -0.52
C CYS A 6 4.60 -7.82 -1.56
N TYR A 7 3.95 -7.00 -2.39
CA TYR A 7 4.66 -5.96 -3.11
C TYR A 7 5.09 -4.88 -2.12
N THR A 8 6.33 -4.40 -2.21
CA THR A 8 6.83 -3.34 -1.31
C THR A 8 7.61 -2.26 -2.06
N CYS A 9 7.52 -1.03 -1.57
CA CYS A 9 8.37 0.09 -2.01
C CYS A 9 8.55 1.08 -0.86
N LYS A 10 9.81 1.51 -0.64
CA LYS A 10 10.18 2.35 0.52
C LYS A 10 9.79 3.81 0.36
N GLU A 11 9.72 4.29 -0.88
CA GLU A 11 9.42 5.68 -1.22
C GLU A 11 8.13 5.73 -2.04
N PRO A 12 7.33 6.81 -1.95
CA PRO A 12 6.14 6.96 -2.77
C PRO A 12 6.52 6.86 -4.25
N THR A 13 6.11 5.78 -4.90
CA THR A 13 6.44 5.50 -6.30
C THR A 13 5.18 5.30 -7.12
N ASP A 14 5.29 5.39 -8.44
CA ASP A 14 4.18 5.04 -9.32
C ASP A 14 3.71 3.59 -9.07
N ILE A 15 2.40 3.36 -9.17
CA ILE A 15 1.78 2.06 -8.89
C ILE A 15 2.35 0.93 -9.77
N SER A 16 2.73 1.23 -11.00
CA SER A 16 3.34 0.25 -11.92
C SER A 16 4.77 -0.10 -11.53
N GLN A 17 5.45 0.79 -10.78
CA GLN A 17 6.83 0.61 -10.33
C GLN A 17 6.92 0.01 -8.92
N CYS A 18 5.91 0.20 -8.07
CA CYS A 18 5.84 -0.37 -6.72
C CYS A 18 5.42 -1.86 -6.72
N MET A 19 6.12 -2.70 -7.49
CA MET A 19 5.81 -4.13 -7.68
C MET A 19 6.96 -5.05 -7.23
N LYS A 20 7.82 -4.60 -6.32
CA LYS A 20 8.91 -5.44 -5.81
C LYS A 20 8.36 -6.47 -4.81
N ALA A 21 8.29 -7.73 -5.23
CA ALA A 21 7.90 -8.83 -4.37
C ALA A 21 8.94 -9.04 -3.24
N THR A 22 8.49 -8.91 -2.00
CA THR A 22 9.33 -9.08 -0.81
C THR A 22 8.67 -10.09 0.15
N VAL A 23 9.50 -10.93 0.78
CA VAL A 23 9.03 -11.84 1.84
C VAL A 23 8.86 -11.02 3.11
N CYS A 24 7.66 -11.03 3.67
CA CYS A 24 7.34 -10.30 4.88
C CYS A 24 7.99 -10.93 6.12
N PRO A 25 8.22 -10.15 7.19
CA PRO A 25 8.62 -10.66 8.48
C PRO A 25 7.64 -11.72 9.00
N PRO A 26 8.09 -12.70 9.80
CA PRO A 26 7.24 -13.80 10.27
C PRO A 26 6.06 -13.36 11.14
N LYS A 27 6.11 -12.14 11.69
CA LYS A 27 5.01 -11.56 12.46
C LYS A 27 3.99 -10.81 11.59
N ALA A 28 4.40 -10.36 10.41
CA ALA A 28 3.53 -9.62 9.52
C ALA A 28 2.55 -10.57 8.85
N THR A 29 1.26 -10.25 8.95
CA THR A 29 0.15 -11.08 8.45
C THR A 29 -0.66 -10.39 7.36
N VAL A 30 -0.35 -9.13 7.06
CA VAL A 30 -1.12 -8.33 6.12
C VAL A 30 -0.20 -7.48 5.23
N CYS A 31 -0.54 -7.37 3.95
CA CYS A 31 0.04 -6.39 3.04
C CYS A 31 -0.76 -5.10 3.15
N THR A 32 -0.07 -3.96 3.19
CA THR A 32 -0.72 -2.65 3.22
C THR A 32 -0.33 -1.84 1.99
N THR A 33 -1.29 -1.08 1.45
CA THR A 33 -1.07 -0.11 0.38
C THR A 33 -1.57 1.24 0.84
N THR A 34 -0.69 2.22 0.90
CA THR A 34 -1.04 3.61 1.16
C THR A 34 -1.01 4.37 -0.16
N LEU A 35 -2.13 4.95 -0.53
CA LEU A 35 -2.24 5.80 -1.69
C LEU A 35 -1.93 7.23 -1.29
N HIS A 36 -0.98 7.87 -1.97
CA HIS A 36 -0.64 9.27 -1.78
C HIS A 36 -1.30 10.05 -2.92
N SER A 37 -2.52 10.51 -2.66
CA SER A 37 -3.19 11.44 -3.56
C SER A 37 -2.62 12.84 -3.35
N VAL A 38 -2.19 13.48 -4.43
CA VAL A 38 -1.94 14.93 -4.41
C VAL A 38 -3.31 15.61 -4.41
N GLU A 39 -3.61 16.45 -3.42
CA GLU A 39 -4.86 17.20 -3.32
C GLU A 39 -5.01 18.17 -4.50
N THR A 40 -5.53 17.72 -5.64
CA THR A 40 -5.62 18.57 -6.84
C THR A 40 -7.01 18.73 -7.44
N GLY A 41 -8.10 18.65 -6.69
CA GLY A 41 -9.45 19.01 -7.20
C GLY A 41 -9.89 18.29 -8.49
N TYR A 42 -11.17 18.43 -8.84
CA TYR A 42 -11.67 17.88 -10.11
C TYR A 42 -11.26 18.80 -11.28
N PRO A 43 -10.82 18.28 -12.44
CA PRO A 43 -10.58 16.88 -12.77
C PRO A 43 -9.17 16.41 -12.36
N PHE A 44 -9.10 15.28 -11.65
CA PHE A 44 -7.83 14.75 -11.14
C PHE A 44 -7.03 14.04 -12.24
N PHE A 45 -5.98 14.71 -12.73
CA PHE A 45 -4.97 14.16 -13.65
C PHE A 45 -3.58 14.10 -12.99
N GLY A 46 -3.52 13.83 -11.68
CA GLY A 46 -2.27 13.85 -10.90
C GLY A 46 -1.62 12.49 -10.78
N ASN A 47 -0.29 12.43 -10.94
CA ASN A 47 0.55 11.25 -10.69
C ASN A 47 0.25 10.66 -9.30
N ILE A 48 -0.49 9.56 -9.25
CA ILE A 48 -0.82 8.86 -8.01
C ILE A 48 0.41 8.07 -7.61
N THR A 49 0.92 8.31 -6.42
CA THR A 49 2.02 7.49 -5.87
C THR A 49 1.48 6.58 -4.79
N VAL A 50 2.12 5.44 -4.62
CA VAL A 50 1.77 4.46 -3.60
C VAL A 50 3.01 4.07 -2.81
N THR A 51 2.81 3.73 -1.54
CA THR A 51 3.76 2.93 -0.76
C THR A 51 3.09 1.63 -0.37
N ARG A 52 3.80 0.52 -0.50
CA ARG A 52 3.34 -0.79 -0.07
C ARG A 52 4.30 -1.39 0.96
N ASP A 53 3.76 -2.03 1.98
CA ASP A 53 4.53 -2.62 3.08
C ASP A 53 3.85 -3.89 3.64
N CYS A 54 4.53 -4.53 4.59
CA CYS A 54 4.04 -5.66 5.37
C CYS A 54 3.79 -5.22 6.81
N GLU A 55 2.61 -5.49 7.36
CA GLU A 55 2.27 -5.12 8.74
C GLU A 55 1.72 -6.33 9.53
N GLU A 56 1.76 -6.22 10.86
CA GLU A 56 1.19 -7.22 11.77
C GLU A 56 -0.34 -7.10 11.83
N GLU A 57 -0.87 -5.88 11.71
CA GLU A 57 -2.28 -5.55 11.79
C GLU A 57 -2.69 -4.56 10.68
N CYS A 58 -3.93 -4.67 10.21
CA CYS A 58 -4.49 -3.72 9.26
C CYS A 58 -5.08 -2.50 9.97
N LEU A 59 -4.34 -1.41 9.99
CA LEU A 59 -4.87 -0.09 10.36
C LEU A 59 -5.32 0.64 9.09
N SER A 60 -6.46 0.25 8.54
CA SER A 60 -7.05 0.91 7.36
C SER A 60 -7.60 2.28 7.73
N TYR A 61 -7.38 3.26 6.86
CA TYR A 61 -7.97 4.59 6.98
C TYR A 61 -8.56 4.95 5.62
N ASP A 62 -9.89 4.94 5.52
CA ASP A 62 -10.67 5.16 4.30
C ASP A 62 -11.74 6.25 4.48
N GLY A 63 -11.57 7.10 5.51
CA GLY A 63 -12.50 8.18 5.81
C GLY A 63 -12.71 9.15 4.64
N ILE A 64 -13.92 9.71 4.53
CA ILE A 64 -14.23 10.75 3.55
C ILE A 64 -13.32 11.96 3.81
N GLY A 65 -12.54 12.37 2.80
CA GLY A 65 -11.53 13.43 2.92
C GLY A 65 -10.15 12.94 3.38
N ALA A 66 -9.92 11.63 3.48
CA ALA A 66 -8.60 11.07 3.72
C ALA A 66 -7.64 11.42 2.57
N THR A 67 -6.55 12.11 2.89
CA THR A 67 -5.50 12.48 1.93
C THR A 67 -4.53 11.35 1.63
N ARG A 68 -4.55 10.30 2.46
CA ARG A 68 -3.69 9.12 2.34
C ARG A 68 -4.45 7.84 2.70
N PRO A 69 -5.41 7.40 1.87
CA PRO A 69 -6.17 6.22 2.19
C PRO A 69 -5.27 4.99 2.20
N LYS A 70 -5.47 4.14 3.21
CA LYS A 70 -4.70 2.91 3.43
C LYS A 70 -5.60 1.68 3.32
N THR A 71 -5.26 0.79 2.40
CA THR A 71 -5.94 -0.48 2.16
C THR A 71 -5.07 -1.66 2.57
N CYS A 72 -5.70 -2.80 2.84
CA CYS A 72 -5.02 -4.00 3.33
C CYS A 72 -5.52 -5.26 2.62
N CYS A 73 -4.65 -6.27 2.55
CA CYS A 73 -4.99 -7.58 2.01
C CYS A 73 -4.12 -8.67 2.66
N PHE A 74 -4.65 -9.89 2.78
CA PHE A 74 -4.07 -10.98 3.57
C PHE A 74 -3.56 -12.14 2.68
N THR A 75 -3.30 -11.86 1.40
CA THR A 75 -2.96 -12.85 0.37
C THR A 75 -1.60 -12.55 -0.23
N ASP A 76 -0.88 -13.58 -0.66
CA ASP A 76 0.42 -13.40 -1.32
C ASP A 76 0.28 -12.56 -2.60
N LEU A 77 1.08 -11.50 -2.70
CA LEU A 77 1.25 -10.63 -3.86
C LEU A 77 -0.06 -9.98 -4.35
N CYS A 78 -0.90 -9.56 -3.40
CA CYS A 78 -1.75 -8.38 -3.61
C CYS A 78 -0.90 -7.09 -3.52
#